data_AF-A0A2J8JZN0-F1
#
_entry.id   AF-A0A2J8JZN0-F1
#
_cell.length_a   1.000
_cell.length_b   1.000
_cell.length_c   1.000
_cell.angle_alpha   90.00
_cell.angle_beta   90.00
_cell.angle_gamma   90.00
#
_symmetry.space_group_name_H-M   'P 1'
#
loop_
_entity.id
_entity.type
_entity.pdbx_description
1 polymer ?
#
loop_
_entity_poly.entity_id
_entity_poly.type
_entity_poly.pdbx_seq_one_letter_code
_entity_poly.pdbx_strand_id
1 'polypeptide(L)'
;MRILHVNGFNPEEKKQKILDIRKNVKDAIVTIVSAMSTIIPPVPLANPENQFRSDYIKSIAPITDFEYSQEFFDHVKKLWDDEGVKACFERSNEYQLIDCAQYFLERIDSVSLVDYTPTDQDLLRCRVLTSGIFETRFQVDKVNFHMFDVGGQRDERRKWIQCFNDVTAIIYVAACSSY
;
A
#
# COMPACT_ATOMS: atom_id res chain seq x y z
N MET A 1 16.33 3.39 6.82
CA MET A 1 17.64 4.10 6.85
C MET A 1 17.52 5.61 6.72
N ARG A 2 16.79 6.14 5.73
CA ARG A 2 16.65 7.60 5.53
C ARG A 2 16.13 8.37 6.75
N ILE A 3 15.14 7.82 7.47
CA ILE A 3 14.60 8.43 8.69
C ILE A 3 15.66 8.50 9.80
N LEU A 4 16.49 7.46 9.95
CA LEU A 4 17.42 7.33 11.08
C LEU A 4 18.76 8.06 10.87
N HIS A 5 19.27 8.09 9.64
CA HIS A 5 20.67 8.49 9.37
C HIS A 5 20.83 9.49 8.21
N VAL A 6 19.72 10.02 7.69
CA VAL A 6 19.73 11.07 6.67
C VAL A 6 18.87 12.22 7.20
N ASN A 7 17.84 12.64 6.48
CA ASN A 7 16.90 13.70 6.87
C ASN A 7 15.44 13.29 6.61
N GLY A 8 15.15 11.99 6.71
CA GLY A 8 13.80 11.45 6.46
C GLY A 8 13.26 11.78 5.06
N PHE A 9 12.00 12.20 5.02
CA PHE A 9 11.27 12.60 3.82
C PHE A 9 11.04 14.10 3.81
N ASN A 10 11.35 14.74 2.68
CA ASN A 10 11.12 16.18 2.51
C ASN A 10 9.64 16.50 2.22
N PRO A 11 9.20 17.77 2.34
CA PRO A 11 7.80 18.14 2.14
C PRO A 11 7.23 17.79 0.75
N GLU A 12 8.05 17.87 -0.30
CA GLU A 12 7.62 17.56 -1.67
C GLU A 12 7.40 16.04 -1.84
N GLU A 13 8.29 15.21 -1.29
CA GLU A 13 8.11 13.76 -1.24
C GLU A 13 6.85 13.38 -0.45
N LYS A 14 6.60 14.04 0.69
CA LYS A 14 5.38 13.82 1.48
C LYS A 14 4.13 14.15 0.66
N LYS A 15 4.16 15.24 -0.11
CA LYS A 15 3.05 15.64 -0.98
C LYS A 15 2.79 14.62 -2.10
N GLN A 16 3.84 14.13 -2.75
CA GLN A 16 3.73 13.09 -3.79
C GLN A 16 3.16 11.79 -3.20
N LYS A 17 3.56 11.44 -1.97
CA LYS A 17 3.10 10.24 -1.27
C LYS A 17 1.63 10.25 -0.88
N ILE A 18 0.98 11.41 -0.81
CA ILE A 18 -0.47 11.50 -0.58
C ILE A 18 -1.23 10.74 -1.66
N LEU A 19 -0.84 10.89 -2.93
CA LEU A 19 -1.49 10.20 -4.04
C LEU A 19 -1.25 8.69 -3.97
N ASP A 20 -0.02 8.26 -3.64
CA ASP A 20 0.30 6.84 -3.45
C ASP A 20 -0.55 6.21 -2.32
N ILE A 21 -0.72 6.92 -1.19
CA ILE A 21 -1.51 6.46 -0.04
C ILE A 21 -3.00 6.35 -0.41
N ARG A 22 -3.56 7.38 -1.07
CA ARG A 22 -4.96 7.35 -1.53
C ARG A 22 -5.19 6.25 -2.57
N LYS A 23 -4.19 5.99 -3.42
CA LYS A 23 -4.20 4.85 -4.32
C LYS A 23 -4.20 3.52 -3.56
N ASN A 24 -3.38 3.37 -2.52
CA ASN A 24 -3.39 2.16 -1.69
C ASN A 24 -4.76 1.91 -1.04
N VAL A 25 -5.46 2.97 -0.59
CA VAL A 25 -6.84 2.86 -0.09
C VAL A 25 -7.78 2.32 -1.18
N LYS A 26 -7.73 2.91 -2.38
CA LYS A 26 -8.55 2.47 -3.52
C LYS A 26 -8.25 1.02 -3.90
N ASP A 27 -6.98 0.68 -4.07
CA ASP A 27 -6.56 -0.66 -4.46
C ASP A 27 -7.04 -1.68 -3.40
N ALA A 28 -6.88 -1.38 -2.11
CA ALA A 28 -7.33 -2.25 -1.02
C ALA A 28 -8.84 -2.50 -1.06
N ILE A 29 -9.66 -1.45 -1.09
CA ILE A 29 -11.12 -1.63 -1.03
C ILE A 29 -11.67 -2.27 -2.31
N VAL A 30 -11.13 -1.93 -3.49
CA VAL A 30 -11.51 -2.54 -4.77
C VAL A 30 -11.20 -4.04 -4.75
N THR A 31 -10.02 -4.43 -4.27
CA THR A 31 -9.63 -5.83 -4.16
C THR A 31 -10.56 -6.60 -3.23
N ILE A 32 -10.85 -6.07 -2.03
CA ILE A 32 -11.73 -6.75 -1.05
C ILE A 32 -13.15 -6.91 -1.63
N VAL A 33 -13.76 -5.83 -2.14
CA VAL A 33 -15.13 -5.85 -2.67
C VAL A 33 -15.25 -6.74 -3.92
N SER A 34 -14.21 -6.82 -4.74
CA SER A 34 -14.18 -7.73 -5.89
C SER A 34 -14.08 -9.19 -5.43
N ALA A 35 -13.26 -9.45 -4.40
CA ALA A 35 -13.02 -10.78 -3.86
C ALA A 35 -14.27 -11.41 -3.24
N MET A 36 -15.15 -10.60 -2.63
CA MET A 36 -16.40 -11.05 -1.99
C MET A 36 -17.24 -12.02 -2.85
N SER A 37 -17.30 -11.77 -4.17
CA SER A 37 -18.04 -12.62 -5.11
C SER A 37 -17.22 -13.75 -5.76
N THR A 38 -15.89 -13.73 -5.61
CA THR A 38 -14.99 -14.70 -6.29
C THR A 38 -14.44 -15.76 -5.35
N ILE A 39 -14.30 -15.46 -4.05
CA ILE A 39 -13.88 -16.45 -3.05
C ILE A 39 -14.98 -17.50 -2.84
N ILE A 40 -14.60 -18.70 -2.42
CA ILE A 40 -15.51 -19.85 -2.28
C ILE A 40 -15.49 -20.33 -0.83
N PRO A 41 -16.62 -20.34 -0.09
CA PRO A 41 -17.92 -19.77 -0.49
C PRO A 41 -17.85 -18.23 -0.58
N PRO A 42 -18.71 -17.59 -1.40
CA PRO A 42 -18.77 -16.14 -1.50
C PRO A 42 -19.26 -15.52 -0.19
N VAL A 43 -18.88 -14.27 0.04
CA VAL A 43 -19.27 -13.50 1.23
C VAL A 43 -20.22 -12.37 0.79
N PRO A 44 -21.50 -12.39 1.18
CA PRO A 44 -22.41 -11.29 0.89
C PRO A 44 -22.11 -10.08 1.78
N LEU A 45 -22.59 -8.90 1.37
CA LEU A 45 -22.64 -7.73 2.26
C LEU A 45 -23.52 -8.05 3.47
N ALA A 46 -23.11 -7.60 4.65
CA ALA A 46 -23.93 -7.72 5.86
C ALA A 46 -25.12 -6.76 5.81
N ASN A 47 -24.93 -5.54 5.28
CA ASN A 47 -26.01 -4.60 5.03
C ASN A 47 -26.32 -4.51 3.53
N PRO A 48 -27.50 -4.98 3.06
CA PRO A 48 -27.91 -4.86 1.66
C PRO A 48 -27.98 -3.41 1.15
N GLU A 49 -28.19 -2.42 2.03
CA GLU A 49 -28.17 -1.00 1.64
C GLU A 49 -26.80 -0.55 1.14
N ASN A 50 -25.72 -1.30 1.42
CA ASN A 50 -24.39 -1.00 0.89
C ASN A 50 -24.18 -1.45 -0.56
N GLN A 51 -25.17 -2.10 -1.20
CA GLN A 51 -25.02 -2.64 -2.56
C GLN A 51 -24.58 -1.56 -3.56
N PHE A 52 -25.22 -0.39 -3.57
CA PHE A 52 -24.85 0.70 -4.48
C PHE A 52 -23.41 1.21 -4.25
N ARG A 53 -22.91 1.13 -3.01
CA ARG A 53 -21.52 1.48 -2.69
C ARG A 53 -20.56 0.45 -3.26
N SER A 54 -20.88 -0.84 -3.12
CA SER A 54 -20.12 -1.92 -3.76
C SER A 54 -20.07 -1.74 -5.27
N ASP A 55 -21.21 -1.42 -5.89
CA ASP A 55 -21.29 -1.22 -7.34
C ASP A 55 -20.47 0.00 -7.79
N TYR A 56 -20.52 1.10 -7.02
CA TYR A 56 -19.63 2.25 -7.22
C TYR A 56 -18.15 1.86 -7.16
N ILE A 57 -17.71 1.14 -6.11
CA ILE A 57 -16.31 0.71 -5.96
C ILE A 57 -15.86 -0.20 -7.12
N LYS A 58 -16.73 -1.11 -7.57
CA LYS A 58 -16.46 -1.95 -8.75
C LYS A 58 -16.38 -1.12 -10.03
N SER A 59 -17.20 -0.09 -10.19
CA SER A 59 -17.20 0.77 -11.38
C SER A 59 -15.90 1.58 -11.55
N ILE A 60 -15.25 1.94 -10.45
CA ILE A 60 -14.00 2.74 -10.47
C ILE A 60 -12.72 1.91 -10.55
N ALA A 61 -12.83 0.58 -10.40
CA ALA A 61 -11.70 -0.36 -10.47
C ALA A 61 -10.81 -0.20 -11.72
N PRO A 62 -11.36 -0.08 -12.96
CA PRO A 62 -10.52 0.06 -14.15
C PRO A 62 -9.93 1.47 -14.35
N ILE A 63 -10.34 2.46 -13.56
CA ILE A 63 -9.95 3.87 -13.75
C ILE A 63 -8.54 4.08 -13.18
N THR A 64 -7.57 4.41 -14.02
CA THR A 64 -6.18 4.64 -13.61
C THR A 64 -5.95 6.05 -13.08
N ASP A 65 -6.48 7.06 -13.77
CA ASP A 65 -6.42 8.47 -13.38
C ASP A 65 -7.68 8.86 -12.59
N PHE A 66 -7.72 8.40 -11.34
CA PHE A 66 -8.90 8.53 -10.48
C PHE A 66 -8.79 9.71 -9.55
N GLU A 67 -9.83 10.54 -9.52
CA GLU A 67 -9.96 11.64 -8.56
C GLU A 67 -10.54 11.14 -7.23
N TYR A 68 -9.81 11.35 -6.14
CA TYR A 68 -10.21 10.90 -4.81
C TYR A 68 -11.14 11.92 -4.14
N SER A 69 -12.42 11.89 -4.52
CA SER A 69 -13.47 12.76 -3.98
C SER A 69 -13.91 12.37 -2.57
N GLN A 70 -14.61 13.27 -1.86
CA GLN A 70 -15.21 12.94 -0.56
C GLN A 70 -16.26 11.82 -0.67
N GLU A 71 -17.02 11.78 -1.78
CA GLU A 71 -17.97 10.70 -2.07
C GLU A 71 -17.27 9.34 -2.08
N PHE A 72 -16.11 9.24 -2.74
CA PHE A 72 -15.30 8.01 -2.72
C PHE A 72 -14.96 7.60 -1.28
N PHE A 73 -14.41 8.52 -0.48
CA PHE A 73 -14.02 8.21 0.90
C PHE A 73 -15.22 7.79 1.77
N ASP A 74 -16.39 8.40 1.57
CA ASP A 74 -17.62 8.05 2.29
C ASP A 74 -18.11 6.64 1.92
N HIS A 75 -17.99 6.23 0.64
CA HIS A 75 -18.25 4.85 0.23
C HIS A 75 -17.29 3.86 0.87
N VAL A 76 -15.99 4.16 0.84
CA VAL A 76 -14.95 3.30 1.43
C VAL A 76 -15.20 3.11 2.92
N LYS A 77 -15.46 4.19 3.67
CA LYS A 77 -15.74 4.14 5.10
C LYS A 77 -16.93 3.24 5.42
N LYS A 78 -18.06 3.46 4.72
CA LYS A 78 -19.29 2.67 4.95
C LYS A 78 -19.16 1.21 4.58
N LEU A 79 -18.36 0.88 3.56
CA LEU A 79 -18.05 -0.50 3.21
C LEU A 79 -17.09 -1.13 4.20
N TRP A 80 -16.05 -0.42 4.65
CA TRP A 80 -15.12 -0.96 5.64
C TRP A 80 -15.79 -1.24 6.99
N ASP A 81 -16.83 -0.47 7.34
CA ASP A 81 -17.66 -0.72 8.52
C ASP A 81 -18.61 -1.93 8.35
N ASP A 82 -18.80 -2.46 7.15
CA ASP A 82 -19.69 -3.60 6.88
C ASP A 82 -19.04 -4.92 7.30
N GLU A 83 -19.74 -5.70 8.14
CA GLU A 83 -19.22 -6.96 8.67
C GLU A 83 -18.97 -8.02 7.59
N GLY A 84 -19.67 -7.97 6.45
CA GLY A 84 -19.39 -8.85 5.30
C GLY A 84 -18.09 -8.48 4.60
N VAL A 85 -17.79 -7.19 4.48
CA VAL A 85 -16.51 -6.71 3.93
C VAL A 85 -15.35 -7.09 4.85
N LYS A 86 -15.50 -6.93 6.17
CA LYS A 86 -14.50 -7.38 7.16
C LYS A 86 -14.31 -8.89 7.13
N ALA A 87 -15.39 -9.66 7.06
CA ALA A 87 -15.31 -11.12 6.94
C ALA A 87 -14.57 -11.57 5.67
N CYS A 88 -14.72 -10.83 4.56
CA CYS A 88 -13.92 -11.07 3.35
C CYS A 88 -12.44 -10.72 3.57
N PHE A 89 -12.14 -9.61 4.24
CA PHE A 89 -10.78 -9.19 4.58
C PHE A 89 -10.02 -10.22 5.45
N GLU A 90 -10.69 -10.84 6.42
CA GLU A 90 -10.10 -11.92 7.24
C GLU A 90 -9.69 -13.14 6.41
N ARG A 91 -10.26 -13.30 5.21
CA ARG A 91 -9.92 -14.33 4.22
C ARG A 91 -8.98 -13.82 3.12
N SER A 92 -8.28 -12.72 3.37
CA SER A 92 -7.40 -12.08 2.39
C SER A 92 -6.24 -12.96 1.93
N ASN A 93 -5.90 -14.03 2.66
CA ASN A 93 -4.92 -15.03 2.22
C ASN A 93 -5.40 -15.85 1.00
N GLU A 94 -6.69 -15.82 0.66
CA GLU A 94 -7.26 -16.50 -0.52
C GLU A 94 -7.13 -15.69 -1.82
N TYR A 95 -6.69 -14.43 -1.73
CA TYR A 95 -6.52 -13.53 -2.87
C TYR A 95 -5.31 -12.60 -2.66
N GLN A 96 -5.03 -11.74 -3.64
CA GLN A 96 -3.86 -10.85 -3.59
C GLN A 96 -4.26 -9.49 -3.01
N LEU A 97 -4.09 -9.31 -1.70
CA LEU A 97 -4.30 -8.03 -1.02
C LEU A 97 -2.97 -7.37 -0.63
N ILE A 98 -2.96 -6.04 -0.52
CA ILE A 98 -1.80 -5.30 -0.04
C ILE A 98 -1.74 -5.31 1.50
N ASP A 99 -0.57 -5.56 2.07
CA ASP A 99 -0.38 -5.67 3.53
C ASP A 99 -0.77 -4.40 4.31
N CYS A 100 -0.78 -3.23 3.66
CA CYS A 100 -1.15 -1.96 4.25
C CYS A 100 -2.66 -1.67 4.21
N ALA A 101 -3.48 -2.58 3.68
CA ALA A 101 -4.93 -2.40 3.50
C ALA A 101 -5.62 -1.99 4.81
N GLN A 102 -5.53 -2.82 5.85
CA GLN A 102 -6.16 -2.54 7.15
C GLN A 102 -5.73 -1.19 7.71
N TYR A 103 -4.42 -0.93 7.73
CA TYR A 103 -3.85 0.28 8.31
C TYR A 103 -4.43 1.57 7.68
N PHE A 104 -4.58 1.61 6.36
CA PHE A 104 -5.13 2.79 5.69
C PHE A 104 -6.66 2.85 5.73
N LEU A 105 -7.35 1.70 5.67
CA LEU A 105 -8.81 1.64 5.75
C LEU A 105 -9.32 2.07 7.15
N GLU A 106 -8.62 1.69 8.22
CA GLU A 106 -8.91 2.16 9.60
C GLU A 106 -8.66 3.66 9.79
N ARG A 107 -7.86 4.29 8.92
CA ARG A 107 -7.50 5.70 8.99
C ARG A 107 -8.12 6.55 7.89
N ILE A 108 -9.21 6.07 7.28
CA ILE A 108 -9.87 6.72 6.16
C ILE A 108 -10.23 8.17 6.45
N ASP A 109 -10.68 8.47 7.68
CA ASP A 109 -11.03 9.82 8.13
C ASP A 109 -9.86 10.80 8.10
N SER A 110 -8.63 10.33 8.35
CA SER A 110 -7.43 11.15 8.23
C SER A 110 -7.02 11.34 6.77
N VAL A 111 -7.08 10.27 5.98
CA VAL A 111 -6.62 10.26 4.58
C VAL A 111 -7.55 11.07 3.66
N SER A 112 -8.83 11.21 4.04
CA SER A 112 -9.83 11.98 3.30
C SER A 112 -9.69 13.50 3.46
N LEU A 113 -8.95 13.97 4.47
CA LEU A 113 -8.77 15.41 4.68
C LEU A 113 -8.05 16.08 3.51
N VAL A 114 -8.49 17.30 3.17
CA VAL A 114 -7.90 18.10 2.07
C VAL A 114 -6.46 18.49 2.40
N ASP A 115 -6.19 18.77 3.67
CA ASP A 115 -4.89 19.14 4.23
C ASP A 115 -4.14 17.94 4.85
N TYR A 116 -4.52 16.71 4.49
CA TYR A 116 -3.87 15.49 4.95
C TYR A 116 -2.35 15.54 4.73
N THR A 117 -1.59 15.42 5.82
CA THR A 117 -0.13 15.36 5.79
C THR A 117 0.32 13.98 6.29
N PRO A 118 0.95 13.15 5.45
CA PRO A 118 1.38 11.80 5.84
C PRO A 118 2.39 11.83 6.99
N THR A 119 2.15 10.98 7.99
CA THR A 119 3.11 10.69 9.05
C THR A 119 4.24 9.82 8.51
N ASP A 120 5.38 9.78 9.19
CA ASP A 120 6.47 8.89 8.78
C ASP A 120 6.04 7.40 8.82
N GLN A 121 5.09 7.05 9.69
CA GLN A 121 4.47 5.72 9.72
C GLN A 121 3.63 5.43 8.46
N ASP A 122 2.90 6.43 7.95
CA ASP A 122 2.16 6.32 6.68
C ASP A 122 3.13 6.10 5.52
N LEU A 123 4.24 6.83 5.50
CA LEU A 123 5.26 6.72 4.46
C LEU A 123 5.93 5.35 4.46
N LEU A 124 6.16 4.76 5.64
CA LEU A 124 6.71 3.41 5.78
C LEU A 124 5.71 2.30 5.40
N ARG A 125 4.41 2.52 5.62
CA ARG A 125 3.34 1.56 5.27
C ARG A 125 2.90 1.68 3.82
N CYS A 126 3.08 2.84 3.20
CA CYS A 126 2.73 3.11 1.82
C CYS A 126 3.42 2.10 0.90
N ARG A 127 2.62 1.33 0.17
CA ARG A 127 3.11 0.37 -0.83
C ARG A 127 3.28 1.08 -2.16
N VAL A 128 4.53 1.20 -2.58
CA VAL A 128 4.90 1.58 -3.94
C VAL A 128 5.79 0.48 -4.50
N LEU A 129 5.48 0.02 -5.71
CA LEU A 129 6.28 -1.00 -6.37
C LEU A 129 7.65 -0.40 -6.73
N THR A 130 8.69 -0.87 -6.07
CA THR A 130 10.08 -0.54 -6.40
C THR A 130 10.42 -1.14 -7.76
N SER A 131 10.56 -0.28 -8.76
CA SER A 131 11.11 -0.60 -10.08
C SER A 131 12.50 0.00 -10.17
N GLY A 132 13.49 -0.83 -10.47
CA GLY A 132 14.89 -0.43 -10.60
C GLY A 132 15.71 -0.63 -9.33
N ILE A 133 16.75 0.20 -9.23
CA ILE A 133 17.78 0.18 -8.20
C ILE A 133 17.78 1.56 -7.55
N PHE A 134 17.63 1.61 -6.23
CA PHE A 134 17.66 2.83 -5.45
C PHE A 134 18.87 2.82 -4.53
N GLU A 135 19.58 3.94 -4.47
CA GLU A 135 20.79 4.06 -3.66
C GLU A 135 20.55 5.00 -2.48
N THR A 136 21.14 4.69 -1.34
CA THR A 136 21.19 5.60 -0.20
C THR A 136 22.56 5.53 0.46
N ARG A 137 23.17 6.69 0.67
CA ARG A 137 24.43 6.83 1.40
C ARG A 137 24.19 7.51 2.73
N PHE A 138 24.80 7.00 3.79
CA PHE A 138 24.69 7.56 5.13
C PHE A 138 25.93 7.20 5.96
N GLN A 139 26.12 7.87 7.10
CA GLN A 139 27.24 7.65 8.00
C GLN A 139 26.72 7.35 9.41
N VAL A 140 27.30 6.34 10.06
CA VAL A 140 27.04 5.98 11.47
C VAL A 140 28.39 5.83 12.17
N ASP A 141 28.62 6.56 13.25
CA ASP A 141 29.87 6.53 14.03
C ASP A 141 31.15 6.62 13.17
N LYS A 142 31.13 7.54 12.19
CA LYS A 142 32.20 7.78 11.19
C LYS A 142 32.42 6.65 10.17
N VAL A 143 31.60 5.59 10.20
CA VAL A 143 31.59 4.52 9.19
C VAL A 143 30.57 4.88 8.10
N ASN A 144 31.02 4.87 6.84
CA ASN A 144 30.17 5.16 5.69
C ASN A 144 29.47 3.91 5.19
N PHE A 145 28.18 4.02 4.92
CA PHE A 145 27.36 2.98 4.33
C PHE A 145 26.84 3.44 2.97
N HIS A 146 26.87 2.54 1.99
CA HIS A 146 26.25 2.71 0.69
C HIS A 146 25.31 1.53 0.47
N MET A 147 24.02 1.78 0.59
CA MET A 147 22.97 0.76 0.54
C MET A 147 22.25 0.85 -0.81
N PHE A 148 21.99 -0.33 -1.40
CA PHE A 148 21.23 -0.49 -2.63
C PHE A 148 19.94 -1.25 -2.31
N ASP A 149 18.80 -0.65 -2.62
CA ASP A 149 17.49 -1.30 -2.61
C ASP A 149 17.12 -1.70 -4.04
N VAL A 150 16.86 -2.98 -4.26
CA VAL A 150 16.63 -3.55 -5.59
C VAL A 150 15.23 -4.15 -5.67
N GLY A 151 14.51 -3.85 -6.76
CA GLY A 151 13.19 -4.41 -6.98
C GLY A 151 13.16 -5.94 -6.89
N GLY A 152 12.28 -6.49 -6.05
CA GLY A 152 12.18 -7.94 -5.79
C GLY A 152 11.28 -8.71 -6.76
N GLN A 153 10.49 -7.99 -7.58
CA GLN A 153 9.59 -8.57 -8.56
C GLN A 153 10.37 -9.38 -9.62
N ARG A 154 9.74 -10.42 -10.18
CA ARG A 154 10.41 -11.38 -11.07
C ARG A 154 11.15 -10.70 -12.23
N ASP A 155 10.55 -9.66 -12.81
CA ASP A 155 11.11 -8.94 -13.96
C ASP A 155 12.25 -7.98 -13.59
N GLU A 156 12.38 -7.66 -12.30
CA GLU A 156 13.40 -6.79 -11.74
C GLU A 156 14.67 -7.57 -11.35
N ARG A 157 14.56 -8.88 -11.07
CA ARG A 157 15.67 -9.74 -10.62
C ARG A 157 16.86 -9.78 -11.59
N ARG A 158 16.63 -9.58 -12.89
CA ARG A 158 17.72 -9.50 -13.88
C ARG A 158 18.66 -8.31 -13.67
N LYS A 159 18.19 -7.24 -13.01
CA LYS A 159 18.98 -6.04 -12.71
C LYS A 159 19.89 -6.23 -11.50
N TRP A 160 19.60 -7.21 -10.65
CA TRP A 160 20.33 -7.45 -9.41
C TRP A 160 21.84 -7.56 -9.62
N ILE A 161 22.27 -8.27 -10.68
CA ILE A 161 23.69 -8.45 -11.02
C ILE A 161 24.46 -7.14 -11.18
N GLN A 162 23.78 -6.05 -11.53
CA GLN A 162 24.39 -4.72 -11.70
C GLN A 162 24.85 -4.11 -10.36
N CYS A 163 24.31 -4.58 -9.24
CA CYS A 163 24.60 -4.07 -7.90
C CYS A 163 25.61 -4.92 -7.11
N PHE A 164 26.06 -6.06 -7.65
CA PHE A 164 26.88 -7.03 -6.90
C PHE A 164 28.39 -6.75 -6.90
N ASN A 165 28.85 -5.70 -7.59
CA ASN A 165 30.26 -5.35 -7.59
C ASN A 165 30.67 -4.76 -6.23
N ASP A 166 31.68 -5.37 -5.59
CA ASP A 166 32.27 -4.94 -4.33
C ASP A 166 31.30 -4.80 -3.14
N VAL A 167 30.26 -5.64 -3.11
CA VAL A 167 29.31 -5.68 -1.98
C VAL A 167 29.95 -6.29 -0.74
N THR A 168 29.93 -5.55 0.37
CA THR A 168 30.44 -6.03 1.67
C THR A 168 29.54 -7.10 2.30
N ALA A 169 28.22 -6.95 2.19
CA ALA A 169 27.24 -7.86 2.77
C ALA A 169 25.89 -7.78 2.04
N ILE A 170 25.11 -8.86 2.12
CA ILE A 170 23.75 -8.94 1.58
C ILE A 170 22.76 -9.01 2.74
N ILE A 171 21.77 -8.13 2.73
CA ILE A 171 20.61 -8.21 3.62
C ILE A 171 19.45 -8.81 2.83
N TYR A 172 19.14 -10.08 3.09
CA TYR A 172 18.00 -10.74 2.47
C TYR A 172 16.76 -10.59 3.35
N VAL A 173 15.69 -10.02 2.79
CA VAL A 173 14.42 -9.78 3.51
C VAL A 173 13.39 -10.82 3.08
N ALA A 174 12.82 -11.53 4.05
CA ALA A 174 11.76 -12.50 3.84
C ALA A 174 10.50 -12.06 4.62
N ALA A 175 9.35 -12.09 3.96
CA ALA A 175 8.06 -11.84 4.58
C ALA A 175 7.57 -13.10 5.31
N CYS A 176 7.91 -13.22 6.60
CA CYS A 176 7.55 -14.40 7.41
C CYS A 176 6.04 -14.56 7.65
N SER A 177 5.25 -13.50 7.44
CA SER A 177 3.78 -13.51 7.60
C SER A 177 3.03 -14.04 6.37
N SER A 178 3.73 -14.34 5.27
CA SER A 178 3.12 -14.74 3.99
C SER A 178 3.21 -16.26 3.72
N TYR A 179 3.06 -17.08 4.77
CA TYR A 179 3.14 -18.54 4.70
C TYR A 179 1.84 -19.21 4.24
#